data_AF-A0A2W6K7U3-F1
#
_entry.id   AF-A0A2W6K7U3-F1
#
_cell.length_a   1.000
_cell.length_b   1.000
_cell.length_c   1.000
_cell.angle_alpha   90.00
_cell.angle_beta   90.00
_cell.angle_gamma   90.00
#
_symmetry.space_group_name_H-M   'P 1'
#
loop_
_entity.id
_entity.type
_entity.pdbx_description
1 polymer ?
#
loop_
_entity_poly.entity_id
_entity_poly.type
_entity_poly.pdbx_seq_one_letter_code
_entity_poly.pdbx_strand_id
1 'polypeptide(L)'
;MSPFINTAWPRFFIGALPFAAFAVFLSNSIDASPNGWLMQATLLLTPFSFLLFLGFGWQRLRKAHAEYPILKSELHRMLAALIGNVKVAALWFGVTVVGMFALMLAWVLLYRSGG
;
A
#
# COMPACT_ATOMS: atom_id res chain seq x y z
N MET A 1 14.34 15.21 24.64
CA MET A 1 13.37 14.65 23.64
C MET A 1 12.71 13.41 24.23
N SER A 2 11.43 13.15 23.94
CA SER A 2 10.74 11.94 24.41
C SER A 2 11.43 10.66 23.87
N PRO A 3 11.63 9.62 24.72
CA PRO A 3 12.22 8.35 24.29
C PRO A 3 11.24 7.49 23.48
N PHE A 4 9.95 7.85 23.47
CA PHE A 4 8.88 7.14 22.80
C PHE A 4 8.75 7.51 21.32
N ILE A 5 8.25 6.58 20.51
CA ILE A 5 7.93 6.84 19.11
C ILE A 5 6.82 7.89 18.99
N ASN A 6 6.87 8.71 17.93
CA ASN A 6 5.80 9.64 17.62
C ASN A 6 4.89 9.03 16.56
N THR A 7 3.66 8.68 16.95
CA THR A 7 2.67 8.01 16.09
C THR A 7 1.61 8.97 15.52
N ALA A 8 1.87 10.28 15.54
CA ALA A 8 0.97 11.28 14.97
C ALA A 8 0.80 11.09 13.46
N TRP A 9 -0.40 11.33 12.94
CA TRP A 9 -0.72 11.19 11.52
C TRP A 9 0.21 11.97 10.56
N PRO A 10 0.72 13.18 10.89
CA PRO A 10 1.70 13.85 10.03
C PRO A 10 2.95 13.01 9.76
N ARG A 11 3.41 12.18 10.71
CA ARG A 11 4.56 11.27 10.51
C ARG A 11 4.24 10.18 9.50
N PHE A 12 3.02 9.65 9.53
CA PHE A 12 2.55 8.71 8.51
C PHE A 12 2.55 9.35 7.13
N PHE A 13 1.99 10.57 7.00
CA PHE A 13 1.90 11.24 5.71
C PHE A 13 3.26 11.60 5.11
N ILE A 14 4.26 11.94 5.92
CA ILE A 14 5.65 12.11 5.44
C ILE A 14 6.15 10.86 4.72
N GLY A 15 5.84 9.66 5.25
CA GLY A 15 6.19 8.39 4.63
C GLY A 15 5.27 7.98 3.48
N ALA A 16 3.99 8.32 3.54
CA ALA A 16 2.98 7.92 2.54
C ALA A 16 2.98 8.80 1.28
N LEU A 17 3.33 10.08 1.40
CA LEU A 17 3.33 11.05 0.30
C LEU A 17 4.20 10.64 -0.89
N PRO A 18 5.43 10.12 -0.71
CA PRO A 18 6.23 9.61 -1.82
C PRO A 18 5.53 8.50 -2.63
N PHE A 19 4.81 7.59 -1.97
CA PHE A 19 4.06 6.53 -2.66
C PHE A 19 2.85 7.07 -3.40
N ALA A 20 2.15 8.06 -2.83
CA ALA A 20 1.04 8.73 -3.52
C ALA A 20 1.54 9.50 -4.75
N ALA A 21 2.65 10.23 -4.63
CA ALA A 21 3.26 10.94 -5.76
C ALA A 21 3.69 9.96 -6.86
N PHE A 22 4.28 8.83 -6.49
CA PHE A 22 4.63 7.75 -7.42
C PHE A 22 3.40 7.17 -8.13
N ALA A 23 2.30 6.94 -7.42
CA ALA A 23 1.05 6.48 -8.02
C ALA A 23 0.52 7.49 -9.06
N VAL A 24 0.54 8.79 -8.75
CA VAL A 24 0.13 9.84 -9.70
C VAL A 24 1.04 9.85 -10.94
N PHE A 25 2.35 9.71 -10.75
CA PHE A 25 3.30 9.61 -11.86
C PHE A 25 2.99 8.42 -12.79
N LEU A 26 2.77 7.22 -12.21
CA LEU A 26 2.39 6.02 -12.98
C LEU A 26 1.05 6.18 -13.71
N SER A 27 0.10 6.88 -13.10
CA SER A 27 -1.18 7.18 -13.73
C SER A 27 -1.02 8.05 -14.98
N ASN A 28 -0.11 9.03 -14.93
CA ASN A 28 0.10 10.00 -16.00
C ASN A 28 0.93 9.43 -17.17
N SER A 29 1.56 8.27 -17.01
CA SER A 29 2.38 7.64 -18.04
C SER A 29 1.61 6.72 -19.00
N ILE A 30 0.28 6.65 -18.88
CA ILE A 30 -0.55 5.75 -19.69
C ILE A 30 -1.35 6.53 -20.73
N ASP A 31 -1.29 6.06 -21.97
CA ASP A 31 -2.04 6.61 -23.08
C ASP A 31 -3.55 6.39 -22.94
N ALA A 32 -4.33 7.34 -23.45
CA ALA A 32 -5.80 7.30 -23.49
C ALA A 32 -6.33 6.32 -24.56
N SER A 33 -5.91 5.06 -24.50
CA SER A 33 -6.46 3.98 -25.31
C SER A 33 -7.80 3.50 -24.73
N PRO A 34 -8.70 2.88 -25.53
CA PRO A 34 -10.04 2.46 -25.08
C PRO A 34 -10.03 1.56 -23.84
N ASN A 35 -9.01 0.72 -23.70
CA ASN A 35 -8.84 -0.16 -22.54
C ASN A 35 -7.83 0.38 -21.53
N GLY A 36 -7.23 1.57 -21.77
CA GLY A 36 -6.08 2.19 -21.05
C GLY A 36 -6.16 2.08 -19.54
N TRP A 37 -7.38 2.23 -19.05
CA TRP A 37 -7.76 2.16 -17.64
C TRP A 37 -7.44 0.81 -16.96
N LEU A 38 -7.40 -0.33 -17.68
CA LEU A 38 -7.04 -1.62 -17.09
C LEU A 38 -5.55 -1.68 -16.76
N MET A 39 -4.69 -1.17 -17.66
CA MET A 39 -3.27 -1.03 -17.39
C MET A 39 -3.04 -0.02 -16.25
N GLN A 40 -3.81 1.07 -16.25
CA GLN A 40 -3.77 2.07 -15.18
C GLN A 40 -4.18 1.49 -13.83
N ALA A 41 -5.28 0.74 -13.78
CA ALA A 41 -5.71 0.02 -12.59
C ALA A 41 -4.64 -0.97 -12.12
N THR A 42 -3.99 -1.68 -13.05
CA THR A 42 -2.89 -2.60 -12.72
C THR A 42 -1.72 -1.88 -12.07
N LEU A 43 -1.25 -0.77 -12.67
CA LEU A 43 -0.12 0.00 -12.13
C LEU A 43 -0.44 0.68 -10.80
N LEU A 44 -1.69 1.12 -10.61
CA LEU A 44 -2.15 1.79 -9.39
C LEU A 44 -2.50 0.83 -8.26
N LEU A 45 -2.82 -0.43 -8.56
CA LEU A 45 -3.26 -1.41 -7.57
C LEU A 45 -2.22 -1.64 -6.47
N THR A 46 -0.94 -1.76 -6.84
CA THR A 46 0.17 -1.97 -5.90
C THR A 46 0.39 -0.80 -4.94
N PRO A 47 0.65 0.45 -5.40
CA PRO A 47 0.85 1.57 -4.49
C PRO A 47 -0.40 1.85 -3.66
N PHE A 48 -1.61 1.67 -4.22
CA PHE A 48 -2.86 1.83 -3.47
C PHE A 48 -3.01 0.76 -2.36
N SER A 49 -2.79 -0.51 -2.70
CA SER A 49 -2.83 -1.61 -1.73
C SER A 49 -1.81 -1.42 -0.60
N PHE A 50 -0.61 -0.95 -0.93
CA PHE A 50 0.44 -0.67 0.05
C PHE A 50 0.06 0.49 0.99
N LEU A 51 -0.49 1.58 0.45
CA LEU A 51 -0.97 2.73 1.23
C LEU A 51 -2.08 2.33 2.21
N LEU A 52 -3.04 1.52 1.75
CA LEU A 52 -4.10 1.00 2.61
C LEU A 52 -3.54 0.10 3.71
N PHE A 53 -2.68 -0.84 3.35
CA PHE A 53 -2.04 -1.75 4.31
C PHE A 53 -1.27 -0.97 5.38
N LEU A 54 -0.47 0.01 4.98
CA LEU A 54 0.27 0.87 5.91
C LEU A 54 -0.66 1.75 6.74
N GLY A 55 -1.76 2.27 6.19
CA GLY A 55 -2.75 3.06 6.93
C GLY A 55 -3.37 2.26 8.07
N PHE A 56 -3.81 1.03 7.78
CA PHE A 56 -4.30 0.11 8.82
C PHE A 56 -3.19 -0.29 9.81
N GLY A 57 -1.98 -0.51 9.31
CA GLY A 57 -0.81 -0.77 10.15
C GLY A 57 -0.51 0.38 11.11
N TRP A 58 -0.62 1.62 10.65
CA TRP A 58 -0.41 2.81 11.47
C TRP A 58 -1.46 2.92 12.57
N GLN A 59 -2.72 2.61 12.27
CA GLN A 59 -3.78 2.53 13.29
C GLN A 59 -3.48 1.46 14.34
N ARG A 60 -3.02 0.26 13.93
CA ARG A 60 -2.60 -0.80 14.86
C ARG A 60 -1.43 -0.35 15.74
N LEU A 61 -0.41 0.27 15.15
CA LEU A 61 0.74 0.81 15.86
C LEU A 61 0.33 1.86 16.90
N ARG A 62 -0.58 2.78 16.53
CA ARG A 62 -1.13 3.78 17.46
C ARG A 62 -1.86 3.14 18.64
N LYS A 63 -2.67 2.11 18.38
CA LYS A 63 -3.38 1.39 19.43
C LYS A 63 -2.39 0.68 20.37
N ALA A 64 -1.43 -0.06 19.82
CA ALA A 64 -0.40 -0.74 20.60
C ALA A 64 0.44 0.22 21.45
N HIS A 65 0.77 1.39 20.89
CA HIS A 65 1.49 2.44 21.60
C HIS A 65 0.68 3.09 22.73
N ALA A 66 -0.64 3.21 22.56
CA ALA A 66 -1.54 3.74 23.59
C ALA A 66 -1.72 2.76 24.76
N GLU A 67 -1.76 1.45 24.49
CA GLU A 67 -1.81 0.41 25.52
C GLU A 67 -0.48 0.29 26.26
N TYR A 68 0.63 0.23 25.52
CA TYR A 68 1.97 0.15 26.07
C TYR A 68 2.94 1.03 25.27
N PRO A 69 3.42 2.14 25.84
CA PRO A 69 4.32 3.07 25.15
C PRO A 69 5.56 2.37 24.59
N ILE A 70 5.75 2.49 23.27
CA ILE A 70 6.85 1.86 22.53
C ILE A 70 8.04 2.84 22.46
N LEU A 71 9.22 2.35 22.84
CA LEU A 71 10.48 3.11 22.77
C LEU A 71 11.01 3.17 21.33
N LYS A 72 11.75 4.23 20.99
CA LYS A 72 12.39 4.35 19.67
C LYS A 72 13.42 3.25 19.39
N SER A 73 14.02 2.67 20.43
CA SER A 73 14.96 1.54 20.33
C SER A 73 14.26 0.21 20.03
N GLU A 74 12.95 0.09 20.27
CA GLU A 74 12.17 -1.14 20.08
C GLU A 74 11.67 -1.30 18.63
N LEU A 75 12.59 -1.26 17.66
CA LEU A 75 12.26 -1.34 16.23
C LEU A 75 11.43 -2.58 15.89
N HIS A 76 11.78 -3.75 16.45
CA HIS A 76 11.05 -4.99 16.21
C HIS A 76 9.60 -4.94 16.68
N ARG A 77 9.35 -4.30 17.83
CA ARG A 77 7.99 -4.15 18.37
C ARG A 77 7.16 -3.18 17.53
N MET A 78 7.79 -2.09 17.09
CA MET A 78 7.16 -1.14 16.17
C MET A 78 6.78 -1.82 14.85
N LEU A 79 7.69 -2.60 14.24
CA LEU A 79 7.42 -3.33 13.00
C LEU A 79 6.35 -4.42 13.18
N ALA A 80 6.40 -5.17 14.28
CA ALA A 80 5.40 -6.18 14.58
C ALA A 80 3.99 -5.57 14.71
N ALA A 81 3.86 -4.41 15.35
CA ALA A 81 2.59 -3.70 15.46
C ALA A 81 2.11 -3.12 14.11
N LEU A 82 3.04 -2.62 13.29
CA LEU A 82 2.75 -2.07 11.97
C LEU A 82 2.27 -3.17 11.00
N ILE A 83 3.02 -4.27 10.90
CA ILE A 83 2.70 -5.41 10.02
C ILE A 83 1.49 -6.17 10.57
N GLY A 84 1.42 -6.37 11.88
CA GLY A 84 0.39 -7.18 12.53
C GLY A 84 0.55 -8.67 12.21
N ASN A 85 -0.56 -9.35 11.97
CA ASN A 85 -0.53 -10.78 11.64
C ASN A 85 0.04 -11.02 10.24
N VAL A 86 1.20 -11.68 10.18
CA VAL A 86 1.92 -11.97 8.94
C VAL A 86 1.07 -12.77 7.94
N LYS A 87 0.18 -13.66 8.40
CA LYS A 87 -0.72 -14.41 7.51
C LYS A 87 -1.73 -13.50 6.82
N VAL A 88 -2.26 -12.50 7.54
CA VAL A 88 -3.18 -11.51 6.99
C VAL A 88 -2.44 -10.60 6.01
N ALA A 89 -1.21 -10.21 6.32
CA ALA A 89 -0.36 -9.44 5.40
C ALA A 89 -0.06 -10.23 4.11
N ALA A 90 0.33 -11.49 4.25
CA ALA A 90 0.59 -12.37 3.10
C ALA A 90 -0.66 -12.55 2.24
N LEU A 91 -1.84 -12.75 2.87
CA LEU A 91 -3.10 -12.82 2.16
C LEU A 91 -3.43 -11.52 1.43
N TRP A 92 -3.26 -10.37 2.09
CA TRP A 92 -3.52 -9.04 1.52
C TRP A 92 -2.71 -8.79 0.25
N PHE A 93 -1.39 -9.03 0.31
CA PHE A 93 -0.52 -8.87 -0.85
C PHE A 93 -0.72 -9.98 -1.88
N GLY A 94 -1.05 -11.20 -1.46
CA GLY A 94 -1.44 -12.29 -2.37
C GLY A 94 -2.65 -11.91 -3.23
N VAL A 95 -3.70 -11.35 -2.62
CA VAL A 95 -4.89 -10.85 -3.33
C VAL A 95 -4.53 -9.71 -4.28
N THR A 96 -3.63 -8.82 -3.86
CA THR A 96 -3.14 -7.73 -4.71
C THR A 96 -2.47 -8.27 -5.98
N VAL A 97 -1.57 -9.24 -5.84
CA VAL A 97 -0.86 -9.87 -6.96
C VAL A 97 -1.83 -10.59 -7.89
N VAL A 98 -2.77 -11.38 -7.35
CA VAL A 98 -3.80 -12.05 -8.16
C VAL A 98 -4.65 -11.03 -8.91
N GLY A 99 -5.04 -9.92 -8.27
CA GLY A 99 -5.77 -8.83 -8.91
C GLY A 99 -5.00 -8.20 -10.08
N MET A 100 -3.70 -7.96 -9.92
CA MET A 100 -2.85 -7.46 -11.01
C MET A 100 -2.83 -8.42 -12.20
N PHE A 101 -2.64 -9.72 -11.97
CA PHE A 101 -2.65 -10.71 -13.03
C PHE A 101 -4.00 -10.78 -13.76
N ALA A 102 -5.10 -10.70 -13.02
CA ALA A 102 -6.43 -10.70 -13.61
C ALA A 102 -6.66 -9.48 -14.52
N LEU A 103 -6.24 -8.28 -14.07
CA LEU A 103 -6.34 -7.04 -14.86
C LEU A 103 -5.45 -7.07 -16.10
N MET A 104 -4.21 -7.55 -15.98
CA MET A 104 -3.31 -7.73 -17.14
C MET A 104 -3.88 -8.74 -18.14
N LEU A 105 -4.40 -9.87 -17.67
CA LEU A 105 -5.00 -10.88 -18.54
C LEU A 105 -6.22 -10.31 -19.27
N ALA A 106 -7.10 -9.59 -18.56
CA ALA A 106 -8.25 -8.92 -19.16
C ALA A 106 -7.83 -7.90 -20.23
N TRP A 107 -6.79 -7.09 -19.96
CA TRP A 107 -6.22 -6.17 -20.93
C TRP A 107 -5.76 -6.91 -22.21
N VAL A 108 -4.97 -7.97 -22.06
CA VAL A 108 -4.43 -8.74 -23.19
C VAL A 108 -5.54 -9.38 -24.02
N LEU A 109 -6.54 -9.97 -23.37
CA LEU A 109 -7.67 -10.61 -24.05
C LEU A 109 -8.50 -9.60 -24.84
N LEU A 110 -8.77 -8.43 -24.25
CA LEU A 110 -9.53 -7.38 -24.92
C LEU A 110 -8.75 -6.71 -26.05
N TYR A 111 -7.45 -6.51 -25.87
CA TYR A 111 -6.57 -6.01 -26.94
C TYR A 111 -6.55 -6.96 -28.14
N ARG A 112 -6.44 -8.28 -27.89
CA ARG A 112 -6.41 -9.31 -28.94
C ARG A 112 -7.77 -9.53 -29.62
N SER A 113 -8.88 -9.27 -28.93
CA SER A 113 -10.25 -9.43 -29.44
C SER A 113 -10.73 -8.25 -30.30
N GLY A 114 -10.13 -7.06 -30.13
CA GLY A 114 -10.56 -5.82 -30.79
C GLY A 114 -9.62 -5.34 -31.90
N GLY A 115 -8.61 -6.14 -32.25
CA GLY A 115 -7.65 -5.90 -33.35
C GLY A 115 -8.02 -6.68 -34.60
#